data_AF-A0A968MWV1-F1
#
_entry.id   AF-A0A968MWV1-F1
#
_cell.length_a   1.000
_cell.length_b   1.000
_cell.length_c   1.000
_cell.angle_alpha   90.00
_cell.angle_beta   90.00
_cell.angle_gamma   90.00
#
_symmetry.space_group_name_H-M   'P 1'
#
loop_
_entity.id
_entity.type
_entity.pdbx_description
1 polymer ?
#
loop_
_entity_poly.entity_id
_entity_poly.type
_entity_poly.pdbx_seq_one_letter_code
_entity_poly.pdbx_strand_id
1 'polypeptide(L)' 'MAEQQKLFSLLPAGVCGIQLTESSLMIPIKSVSGIIGIGKDVKLNPYTCNVCDMHQCIYRNKKVKKDRADA' A
#
# COMPACT_ATOMS: atom_id res chain seq x y z
N MET A 1 -1.04 4.19 8.55
CA MET A 1 -1.98 3.28 9.23
C MET A 1 -3.45 3.68 9.02
N ALA A 2 -3.80 4.98 9.02
CA ALA A 2 -5.18 5.42 8.79
C ALA A 2 -5.85 4.89 7.50
N GLU A 3 -5.09 4.74 6.40
CA GLU A 3 -5.63 4.24 5.12
C GLU A 3 -6.08 2.77 5.17
N GLN A 4 -5.54 1.96 6.10
CA GLN A 4 -5.95 0.57 6.24
C GLN A 4 -7.36 0.45 6.83
N GLN A 5 -7.70 1.31 7.80
CA GLN A 5 -9.07 1.40 8.33
C GLN A 5 -10.07 1.80 7.24
N LYS A 6 -9.69 2.78 6.40
CA LYS A 6 -10.50 3.19 5.25
C LYS A 6 -10.70 2.04 4.26
N LEU A 7 -9.64 1.31 3.90
CA LEU A 7 -9.73 0.15 3.02
C LEU A 7 -10.73 -0.90 3.54
N PHE A 8 -10.64 -1.26 4.83
CA PHE A 8 -11.55 -2.24 5.43
C PHE A 8 -12.98 -1.74 5.56
N SER A 9 -13.21 -0.41 5.67
CA SER A 9 -14.57 0.16 5.67
C SER A 9 -15.32 -0.03 4.34
N LEU A 10 -14.61 -0.30 3.24
CA LEU A 10 -15.20 -0.62 1.94
C LEU A 10 -15.61 -2.09 1.81
N LEU A 11 -15.22 -2.94 2.77
CA LEU A 11 -15.50 -4.37 2.77
C LEU A 11 -16.59 -4.70 3.80
N PRO A 12 -17.30 -5.82 3.64
CA PRO A 12 -18.21 -6.32 4.66
C PRO A 12 -17.48 -6.52 6.00
N ALA A 13 -18.19 -6.27 7.11
CA ALA A 13 -17.65 -6.50 8.44
C ALA A 13 -17.24 -7.98 8.61
N GLY A 14 -16.06 -8.22 9.20
CA GLY A 14 -15.55 -9.57 9.44
C GLY A 14 -15.11 -10.32 8.18
N VAL A 15 -14.85 -9.61 7.07
CA VAL A 15 -14.31 -10.22 5.85
C VAL A 15 -13.08 -11.08 6.16
N CYS A 16 -13.08 -12.32 5.66
CA CYS A 16 -12.02 -13.31 5.88
C CYS A 16 -11.66 -13.54 7.37
N GLY A 17 -12.54 -13.20 8.31
CA GLY A 17 -12.27 -13.29 9.75
C GLY A 17 -11.19 -12.32 10.25
N ILE A 18 -10.89 -11.26 9.49
CA ILE A 18 -9.86 -10.27 9.84
C ILE A 18 -10.48 -9.14 10.65
N GLN A 19 -9.77 -8.71 11.70
CA GLN A 19 -10.09 -7.53 12.50
C GLN A 19 -8.91 -6.57 12.53
N LEU A 20 -9.21 -5.27 12.68
CA LEU A 20 -8.21 -4.23 12.87
C LEU A 20 -8.22 -3.77 14.33
N THR A 21 -7.04 -3.67 14.93
CA THR A 21 -6.87 -2.99 16.22
C THR A 21 -7.04 -1.47 16.05
N GLU A 22 -7.10 -0.72 17.15
CA GLU A 22 -7.09 0.75 17.13
C GLU A 22 -5.83 1.31 16.41
N SER A 23 -4.70 0.62 16.56
CA SER A 23 -3.44 0.95 15.86
C SER A 23 -3.40 0.46 14.39
N SER A 24 -4.49 -0.13 13.90
CA SER A 24 -4.64 -0.71 12.56
C SER A 24 -3.75 -1.94 12.28
N LEU A 25 -3.34 -2.67 13.33
CA LEU A 25 -2.74 -3.99 13.15
C LEU A 25 -3.82 -5.01 12.79
N MET A 26 -3.49 -5.95 11.91
CA MET A 26 -4.41 -7.03 11.55
C MET A 26 -4.36 -8.16 12.56
N ILE A 27 -5.52 -8.69 12.87
CA ILE A 27 -5.71 -9.93 13.61
C ILE A 27 -6.46 -10.89 12.67
N PRO A 28 -5.89 -12.06 12.33
CA PRO A 28 -4.60 -12.61 12.79
C PRO A 28 -3.35 -11.82 12.31
N ILE A 29 -2.24 -11.93 13.06
CA ILE A 29 -1.00 -11.17 12.78
C ILE A 29 -0.40 -11.52 11.41
N LYS A 30 -0.48 -12.79 11.00
CA LYS A 30 -0.01 -13.25 9.68
C LYS A 30 -1.04 -12.98 8.59
N SER A 31 -1.41 -11.71 8.43
CA SER A 31 -2.34 -11.24 7.41
C SER A 31 -1.69 -10.17 6.53
N VAL A 32 -2.17 -10.02 5.30
CA VAL A 32 -1.76 -8.96 4.37
C VAL A 32 -2.99 -8.33 3.73
N SER A 33 -2.97 -7.00 3.58
CA SER A 33 -3.99 -6.24 2.86
C SER A 33 -3.32 -5.35 1.82
N GLY A 34 -3.93 -5.18 0.66
CA GLY A 34 -3.37 -4.35 -0.41
C GLY A 34 -4.41 -4.03 -1.48
N ILE A 35 -4.01 -3.16 -2.43
CA ILE A 35 -4.82 -2.75 -3.58
C ILE A 35 -4.07 -3.16 -4.85
N ILE A 36 -4.79 -3.76 -5.81
CA ILE A 36 -4.24 -4.15 -7.11
C ILE A 36 -4.99 -3.34 -8.18
N GLY A 37 -4.28 -2.51 -8.94
CA GLY A 37 -4.84 -1.81 -10.09
C GLY A 37 -4.87 -2.71 -11.33
N ILE A 38 -6.01 -2.79 -12.01
CA ILE A 38 -6.20 -3.60 -13.22
C ILE A 38 -6.79 -2.72 -14.33
N GLY A 39 -6.22 -2.79 -15.53
CA GLY A 39 -6.72 -2.07 -16.69
C GLY A 39 -5.66 -1.90 -17.78
N LYS A 40 -6.11 -1.74 -19.03
CA LYS A 40 -5.23 -1.58 -20.21
C LYS A 40 -4.31 -0.35 -20.12
N ASP A 41 -4.72 0.66 -19.36
CA ASP A 41 -4.01 1.94 -19.22
C ASP A 41 -3.26 2.05 -17.88
N VAL A 42 -3.17 0.97 -17.09
CA VAL A 42 -2.40 0.96 -15.83
C VAL A 42 -0.91 1.07 -16.16
N LYS A 43 -0.26 2.07 -15.56
CA LYS A 43 1.19 2.31 -15.73
C LYS A 43 1.92 2.04 -14.42
N LEU A 44 3.00 1.27 -14.50
CA LEU A 44 3.95 1.17 -13.40
C LEU A 44 4.68 2.51 -13.23
N ASN A 45 4.57 3.12 -12.05
CA ASN A 45 5.35 4.30 -11.71
C ASN A 45 6.55 3.90 -10.83
N PRO A 46 7.77 3.84 -11.37
CA PRO A 46 8.95 3.43 -10.61
C PRO A 46 9.39 4.46 -9.56
N TYR A 47 8.90 5.71 -9.62
CA TYR A 47 9.31 6.80 -8.74
C TYR A 47 8.10 7.43 -8.02
N THR A 48 7.51 6.67 -7.10
CA THR A 48 6.41 7.13 -6.24
C THR A 48 6.83 8.24 -5.26
N CYS A 49 8.13 8.40 -4.99
CA CYS A 49 8.63 9.46 -4.10
C CYS A 49 8.37 10.88 -4.59
N ASN A 50 8.15 11.07 -5.90
CA ASN A 50 7.90 12.38 -6.52
C ASN A 50 6.48 12.89 -6.27
N VAL A 51 5.52 11.99 -6.00
CA VAL A 51 4.12 12.31 -5.72
C VAL A 51 3.78 12.22 -4.23
N CYS A 52 4.78 11.99 -3.39
CA CYS A 52 4.63 11.96 -1.94
C CYS A 52 4.66 13.38 -1.37
N ASP A 53 3.79 13.71 -0.43
CA ASP A 53 3.74 15.06 0.16
C ASP A 53 4.69 15.23 1.37
N MET A 54 5.43 14.18 1.74
CA MET A 54 6.37 14.25 2.86
C MET A 54 7.57 15.13 2.49
N HIS A 55 7.64 16.34 3.06
CA HIS A 55 8.72 17.30 2.76
C HIS A 55 10.12 16.81 3.19
N GLN A 56 10.24 16.25 4.40
CA GLN A 56 11.52 15.77 4.97
C GLN A 56 11.66 14.24 4.85
N CYS A 57 11.67 13.73 3.62
CA CYS A 57 11.82 12.30 3.36
C CYS A 57 13.28 11.91 3.09
N ILE A 58 13.87 11.12 3.98
CA ILE A 58 15.26 10.60 3.84
C ILE A 58 15.44 9.62 2.67
N TYR A 59 14.35 9.16 2.06
CA TYR A 59 14.37 8.19 0.95
C TYR A 59 14.17 8.83 -0.43
N ARG A 60 13.63 10.06 -0.51
CA ARG A 60 13.22 10.67 -1.79
C ARG A 60 14.34 10.76 -2.82
N ASN A 61 15.58 11.04 -2.38
CA ASN A 61 16.74 11.18 -3.25
C ASN A 61 17.66 9.95 -3.24
N LYS A 62 17.23 8.83 -2.64
CA LYS A 62 18.00 7.58 -2.70
C LYS A 62 17.74 6.91 -4.04
N LYS A 63 18.80 6.66 -4.82
CA LYS A 63 18.72 5.91 -6.06
C LYS A 63 18.25 4.49 -5.77
N VAL A 64 17.02 4.17 -6.14
CA VAL A 64 16.54 2.78 -6.17
C VAL A 64 17.27 2.08 -7.33
N LYS A 65 17.96 0.97 -7.06
CA LYS A 65 18.56 0.15 -8.13
C LYS A 65 17.41 -0.36 -9.00
N LYS A 66 17.56 -0.21 -10.32
CA LYS A 66 16.58 -0.66 -11.32
C LYS A 66 16.62 -2.19 -11.37
N ASP A 67 15.86 -2.86 -10.53
CA ASP A 67 15.64 -4.29 -10.69
C ASP A 67 14.66 -4.49 -11.85
N ARG A 68 15.11 -5.28 -12.83
CA ARG A 68 14.50 -5.61 -14.12
C ARG A 68 12.97 -5.47 -14.17
N ALA A 69 12.50 -4.52 -14.98
CA ALA A 69 11.19 -4.54 -15.60
C ALA A 69 11.37 -4.31 -17.10
N ASP A 70 12.03 -5.27 -17.75
CA ASP A 70 11.97 -5.51 -19.19
C ASP A 70 11.56 -6.99 -19.34
N ALA A 71 10.24 -7.24 -19.31
CA ALA A 71 9.59 -8.46 -19.77
C ALA A 71 8.12 -8.13 -20.06
#